data_AF-A0A1J4MLJ5-F1
#
_entry.id   AF-A0A1J4MLJ5-F1
#
_cell.length_a   1.000
_cell.length_b   1.000
_cell.length_c   1.000
_cell.angle_alpha   90.00
_cell.angle_beta   90.00
_cell.angle_gamma   90.00
#
_symmetry.space_group_name_H-M   'P 1'
#
loop_
_entity.id
_entity.type
_entity.pdbx_description
1 polymer ?
#
loop_
_entity_poly.entity_id
_entity_poly.type
_entity_poly.pdbx_seq_one_letter_code
_entity_poly.pdbx_strand_id
1 'polypeptide(L)'
;MHLRVLLSIAFFSFIYDFRVFSIDSPKSIALHEVDESVIQKEINARHNIGSKTSNSHSLLTRLAPFNYCGTLSKLVRSKYQWKDVSFIWQKRFRRFGYWVCFRDCGGGGDCLYSSIISSLNLNNTNVSSLRMLVADRFVGLNTTSIYSPNKNVKAVDINKIIDAAGNILSTSNSTNSTYTGSSSGFNSTEILSNWNETIYLERMNILATMEAIGEWQDSWSPASILNNDFVYGVDVSTNIKKAFLVHKLLSKPGNTHWGNEWDVNYIESIYDVKVIILWKNRGIFYPTLGNKQGFKRIVLIYYDDYIGHFQVVGIKKMNSSFRSDLLSVFEKERVPTSLKKLYKDDTSNDLE
;
A
#
# COMPACT_ATOMS: atom_id res chain seq x y z
N MET A 1 -21.75 -42.71 -46.83
CA MET A 1 -20.94 -43.14 -47.98
C MET A 1 -19.79 -42.16 -48.13
N HIS A 2 -18.59 -42.72 -48.12
CA HIS A 2 -17.22 -42.22 -48.31
C HIS A 2 -16.95 -40.71 -48.50
N LEU A 3 -16.08 -40.02 -47.74
CA LEU A 3 -14.68 -40.28 -47.31
C LEU A 3 -13.62 -39.73 -48.31
N ARG A 4 -12.81 -38.78 -47.80
CA ARG A 4 -11.43 -38.36 -48.16
C ARG A 4 -11.27 -37.56 -49.47
N VAL A 5 -10.54 -36.44 -49.47
CA VAL A 5 -9.08 -36.28 -49.23
C VAL A 5 -8.84 -34.97 -48.43
N LEU A 6 -8.16 -34.85 -47.28
CA LEU A 6 -6.85 -35.23 -46.72
C LEU A 6 -5.61 -34.42 -47.19
N LEU A 7 -4.94 -33.85 -46.18
CA LEU A 7 -3.53 -33.46 -46.00
C LEU A 7 -3.27 -31.95 -45.86
N SER A 8 -2.46 -31.43 -44.94
CA SER A 8 -1.77 -31.85 -43.68
C SER A 8 -1.01 -30.56 -43.24
N ILE A 9 -0.55 -30.29 -42.02
CA ILE A 9 0.33 -31.01 -41.08
C ILE A 9 0.17 -30.34 -39.69
N ALA A 10 0.39 -31.14 -38.65
CA ALA A 10 0.30 -30.82 -37.22
C ALA A 10 1.66 -30.46 -36.58
N PHE A 11 1.60 -30.13 -35.29
CA PHE A 11 2.68 -30.10 -34.27
C PHE A 11 3.63 -28.88 -34.23
N PHE A 12 3.60 -28.12 -33.12
CA PHE A 12 4.45 -28.36 -31.95
C PHE A 12 4.11 -27.40 -30.79
N SER A 13 4.00 -27.95 -29.58
CA SER A 13 4.30 -27.23 -28.33
C SER A 13 5.80 -26.89 -28.29
N PHE A 14 6.23 -25.73 -27.78
CA PHE A 14 7.46 -25.50 -26.99
C PHE A 14 7.79 -24.00 -26.92
N ILE A 15 8.08 -23.54 -25.70
CA ILE A 15 9.16 -22.61 -25.28
C ILE A 15 9.56 -21.50 -26.26
N TYR A 16 9.43 -20.24 -25.80
CA TYR A 16 10.43 -19.21 -26.10
C TYR A 16 10.81 -18.45 -24.82
N ASP A 17 11.93 -18.87 -24.24
CA ASP A 17 12.92 -18.01 -23.61
C ASP A 17 13.88 -17.56 -24.75
N PHE A 18 14.11 -16.25 -24.91
CA PHE A 18 15.34 -15.74 -25.50
C PHE A 18 15.61 -14.31 -25.03
N ARG A 19 16.32 -14.23 -23.90
CA ARG A 19 17.53 -13.44 -23.66
C ARG A 19 17.96 -12.45 -24.76
N VAL A 20 18.18 -11.20 -24.34
CA VAL A 20 19.36 -10.42 -24.72
C VAL A 20 19.99 -9.83 -23.45
N PHE A 21 21.02 -10.51 -22.96
CA PHE A 21 22.14 -9.95 -22.22
C PHE A 21 23.40 -10.57 -22.82
N SER A 22 24.30 -9.72 -23.32
CA SER A 22 25.73 -9.98 -23.54
C SER A 22 26.33 -8.64 -23.98
N ILE A 23 27.48 -8.14 -23.52
CA ILE A 23 28.69 -8.77 -22.99
C ILE A 23 29.34 -7.76 -22.03
N ASP A 24 29.60 -8.17 -20.79
CA ASP A 24 30.85 -7.82 -20.11
C ASP A 24 31.31 -9.06 -19.35
N SER A 25 32.60 -9.39 -19.50
CA SER A 25 33.21 -10.63 -19.00
C SER A 25 33.00 -10.81 -17.50
N PRO A 26 32.73 -12.03 -16.99
CA PRO A 26 32.76 -12.26 -15.56
C PRO A 26 34.22 -12.13 -15.09
N LYS A 27 34.52 -11.05 -14.36
CA LYS A 27 35.62 -11.07 -13.41
C LYS A 27 35.29 -12.20 -12.43
N SER A 28 36.19 -13.17 -12.34
CA SER A 28 36.14 -14.23 -11.35
C SER A 28 35.90 -13.63 -9.97
N ILE A 29 34.68 -13.77 -9.45
CA ILE A 29 34.43 -13.56 -8.03
C ILE A 29 35.15 -14.70 -7.36
N ALA A 30 36.30 -14.39 -6.76
CA ALA A 30 36.91 -15.26 -5.78
C ALA A 30 35.83 -15.53 -4.73
N LEU A 31 35.29 -16.75 -4.75
CA LEU A 31 34.64 -17.30 -3.57
C LEU A 31 35.72 -17.27 -2.50
N HIS A 32 35.63 -16.31 -1.58
CA HIS A 32 36.31 -16.43 -0.32
C HIS A 32 35.73 -17.69 0.32
N GLU A 33 36.49 -18.78 0.24
CA GLU A 33 36.34 -19.93 1.12
C GLU A 33 36.23 -19.35 2.53
N VAL A 34 35.02 -19.46 3.08
CA VAL A 34 34.82 -19.22 4.50
C VAL A 34 35.67 -20.28 5.18
N ASP A 35 36.79 -19.84 5.74
CA ASP A 35 37.73 -20.65 6.49
C ASP A 35 36.93 -21.58 7.41
N GLU A 36 37.05 -22.90 7.19
CA GLU A 36 36.36 -23.93 7.99
C GLU A 36 36.65 -23.76 9.48
N SER A 37 37.74 -23.06 9.85
CA SER A 37 38.03 -22.68 11.24
C SER A 37 36.98 -21.74 11.85
N VAL A 38 36.29 -20.91 11.06
CA VAL A 38 35.20 -20.02 11.48
C VAL A 38 33.90 -20.80 11.68
N ILE A 39 33.58 -21.71 10.76
CA ILE A 39 32.42 -22.62 10.88
C ILE A 39 32.63 -23.56 12.07
N GLN A 40 33.84 -24.07 12.28
CA GLN A 40 34.18 -24.92 13.41
C GLN A 40 34.24 -24.13 14.72
N LYS A 41 34.66 -22.84 14.72
CA LYS A 41 34.54 -21.95 15.89
C LYS A 41 33.08 -21.68 16.25
N GLU A 42 32.20 -21.56 15.27
CA GLU A 42 30.77 -21.29 15.49
C GLU A 42 30.02 -22.56 15.91
N ILE A 43 30.43 -23.73 15.41
CA ILE A 43 29.99 -25.05 15.89
C ILE A 43 30.50 -25.33 17.30
N ASN A 44 31.77 -25.00 17.60
CA ASN A 44 32.35 -25.14 18.94
C ASN A 44 31.77 -24.10 19.92
N ALA A 45 31.41 -22.91 19.46
CA ALA A 45 30.66 -21.92 20.25
C ALA A 45 29.23 -22.41 20.53
N ARG A 46 28.58 -23.08 19.56
CA ARG A 46 27.28 -23.76 19.76
C ARG A 46 27.39 -24.96 20.70
N HIS A 47 28.50 -25.70 20.70
CA HIS A 47 28.74 -26.78 21.66
C HIS A 47 29.13 -26.28 23.06
N ASN A 48 29.83 -25.14 23.17
CA ASN A 48 30.13 -24.50 24.45
C ASN A 48 28.94 -23.72 25.05
N ILE A 49 27.96 -23.33 24.22
CA ILE A 49 26.63 -22.89 24.71
C ILE A 49 25.78 -24.12 25.11
N GLY A 50 26.09 -25.30 24.57
CA GLY A 50 25.45 -26.59 24.90
C GLY A 50 25.78 -27.15 26.29
N SER A 51 26.82 -26.65 26.99
CA SER A 51 27.16 -27.08 28.36
C SER A 51 26.69 -26.11 29.46
N LYS A 52 26.03 -25.02 29.08
CA LYS A 52 25.21 -24.20 29.99
C LYS A 52 23.75 -24.27 29.56
N THR A 53 23.18 -25.46 29.73
CA THR A 53 21.73 -25.67 29.79
C THR A 53 21.14 -24.70 30.82
N SER A 54 20.20 -23.84 30.44
CA SER A 54 18.82 -24.28 30.35
C SER A 54 17.96 -23.38 29.44
N ASN A 55 17.12 -24.05 28.64
CA ASN A 55 15.78 -23.60 28.21
C ASN A 55 15.56 -22.87 26.87
N SER A 56 16.35 -23.06 25.81
CA SER A 56 15.87 -22.70 24.45
C SER A 56 15.00 -23.82 23.84
N HIS A 57 15.41 -25.08 23.98
CA HIS A 57 14.63 -26.22 23.50
C HIS A 57 13.36 -26.44 24.31
N SER A 58 13.41 -26.22 25.63
CA SER A 58 12.23 -26.30 26.49
C SER A 58 11.24 -25.15 26.27
N LEU A 59 11.65 -24.00 25.72
CA LEU A 59 10.70 -22.94 25.35
C LEU A 59 9.87 -23.37 24.14
N LEU A 60 10.49 -23.97 23.13
CA LEU A 60 9.80 -24.50 21.94
C LEU A 60 8.89 -25.69 22.30
N THR A 61 9.33 -26.63 23.15
CA THR A 61 8.46 -27.74 23.64
C THR A 61 7.51 -27.36 24.77
N ARG A 62 7.70 -26.24 25.49
CA ARG A 62 6.68 -25.68 26.40
C ARG A 62 5.67 -24.80 25.69
N LEU A 63 5.99 -24.24 24.52
CA LEU A 63 5.04 -23.49 23.68
C LEU A 63 4.32 -24.37 22.65
N ALA A 64 4.74 -25.63 22.49
CA ALA A 64 4.10 -26.64 21.66
C ALA A 64 2.77 -27.21 22.23
N PRO A 65 2.55 -27.40 23.55
CA PRO A 65 1.34 -28.00 24.10
C PRO A 65 0.29 -26.97 24.48
N PHE A 66 0.63 -25.69 24.59
CA PHE A 66 -0.41 -24.68 24.69
C PHE A 66 -1.03 -24.52 23.32
N ASN A 67 -2.29 -24.95 23.26
CA ASN A 67 -3.32 -24.43 22.38
C ASN A 67 -3.47 -22.88 22.50
N TYR A 68 -2.43 -22.15 22.92
CA TYR A 68 -2.33 -20.69 22.95
C TYR A 68 -2.67 -20.12 21.59
N CYS A 69 -2.22 -20.75 20.51
CA CYS A 69 -2.61 -20.36 19.15
C CYS A 69 -4.12 -20.52 18.93
N GLY A 70 -4.72 -21.66 19.33
CA GLY A 70 -6.16 -21.91 19.15
C GLY A 70 -7.05 -21.09 20.09
N THR A 71 -6.68 -20.93 21.36
CA THR A 71 -7.39 -20.16 22.37
C THR A 71 -7.25 -18.67 22.13
N LEU A 72 -6.04 -18.17 21.82
CA LEU A 72 -5.83 -16.77 21.45
C LEU A 72 -6.54 -16.47 20.13
N SER A 73 -6.40 -17.32 19.10
CA SER A 73 -7.12 -17.16 17.82
C SER A 73 -8.64 -17.16 18.03
N LYS A 74 -9.20 -18.08 18.84
CA LYS A 74 -10.63 -18.08 19.18
C LYS A 74 -11.06 -16.79 19.91
N LEU A 75 -10.31 -16.35 20.91
CA LEU A 75 -10.59 -15.14 21.69
C LEU A 75 -10.48 -13.85 20.85
N VAL A 76 -9.45 -13.78 20.01
CA VAL A 76 -9.15 -12.65 19.13
C VAL A 76 -10.20 -12.55 18.01
N ARG A 77 -10.64 -13.69 17.45
CA ARG A 77 -11.77 -13.78 16.51
C ARG A 77 -13.08 -13.34 17.16
N SER A 78 -13.39 -13.86 18.36
CA SER A 78 -14.70 -13.63 18.99
C SER A 78 -14.87 -12.23 19.57
N LYS A 79 -13.80 -11.59 20.06
CA LYS A 79 -13.90 -10.29 20.76
C LYS A 79 -13.60 -9.09 19.86
N TYR A 80 -12.77 -9.26 18.83
CA TYR A 80 -12.21 -8.12 18.10
C TYR A 80 -12.21 -8.27 16.57
N GLN A 81 -12.84 -9.33 16.03
CA GLN A 81 -12.94 -9.62 14.59
C GLN A 81 -11.60 -9.76 13.85
N TRP A 82 -10.52 -10.03 14.59
CA TRP A 82 -9.22 -10.30 14.00
C TRP A 82 -9.11 -11.77 13.59
N LYS A 83 -8.44 -12.02 12.48
CA LYS A 83 -8.14 -13.35 11.96
C LYS A 83 -6.62 -13.53 11.91
N ASP A 84 -6.17 -14.77 11.91
CA ASP A 84 -4.76 -15.07 11.79
C ASP A 84 -4.28 -14.74 10.37
N VAL A 85 -3.11 -14.13 10.24
CA VAL A 85 -2.44 -14.03 8.93
C VAL A 85 -2.09 -15.43 8.42
N SER A 86 -1.74 -15.52 7.13
CA SER A 86 -1.26 -16.76 6.51
C SER A 86 -0.19 -17.46 7.37
N PHE A 87 -0.15 -18.78 7.28
CA PHE A 87 0.83 -19.61 8.01
C PHE A 87 2.28 -19.13 7.82
N ILE A 88 2.65 -18.70 6.61
CA ILE A 88 4.00 -18.24 6.28
C ILE A 88 4.36 -17.02 7.15
N TRP A 89 3.52 -15.99 7.17
CA TRP A 89 3.71 -14.82 8.02
C TRP A 89 3.70 -15.15 9.51
N GLN A 90 2.77 -16.00 9.94
CA GLN A 90 2.69 -16.39 11.34
C GLN A 90 3.97 -17.12 11.78
N LYS A 91 4.55 -17.98 10.92
CA LYS A 91 5.84 -18.65 11.16
C LYS A 91 7.00 -17.65 11.23
N ARG A 92 7.05 -16.67 10.32
CA ARG A 92 8.13 -15.65 10.26
C ARG A 92 8.17 -14.76 11.50
N PHE A 93 7.03 -14.37 12.06
CA PHE A 93 6.99 -13.55 13.27
C PHE A 93 7.10 -14.36 14.57
N ARG A 94 6.61 -15.60 14.58
CA ARG A 94 6.66 -16.48 15.76
C ARG A 94 8.09 -16.78 16.21
N ARG A 95 9.05 -16.88 15.28
CA ARG A 95 10.49 -17.06 15.62
C ARG A 95 11.06 -15.93 16.46
N PHE A 96 10.41 -14.77 16.46
CA PHE A 96 10.77 -13.61 17.26
C PHE A 96 9.84 -13.39 18.46
N GLY A 97 8.98 -14.37 18.78
CA GLY A 97 8.03 -14.27 19.89
C GLY A 97 6.84 -13.34 19.63
N TYR A 98 6.47 -13.12 18.37
CA TYR A 98 5.30 -12.31 18.00
C TYR A 98 4.17 -13.15 17.40
N TRP A 99 2.94 -12.75 17.75
CA TRP A 99 1.70 -13.17 17.12
C TRP A 99 1.23 -12.07 16.17
N VAL A 100 0.72 -12.45 14.99
CA VAL A 100 0.29 -11.49 13.97
C VAL A 100 -1.10 -11.84 13.50
N CYS A 101 -1.95 -10.83 13.42
CA CYS A 101 -3.32 -10.97 12.96
C CYS A 101 -3.61 -9.92 11.89
N PHE A 102 -4.68 -10.12 11.15
CA PHE A 102 -5.28 -9.08 10.34
C PHE A 102 -6.73 -8.83 10.75
N ARG A 103 -7.23 -7.63 10.50
CA ARG A 103 -8.64 -7.27 10.67
C ARG A 103 -9.16 -6.70 9.37
N ASP A 104 -10.33 -7.19 8.98
CA ASP A 104 -11.02 -6.68 7.81
C ASP A 104 -11.67 -5.32 8.12
N CYS A 105 -11.53 -4.35 7.21
CA CYS A 105 -11.97 -2.98 7.43
C CYS A 105 -12.91 -2.46 6.32
N GLY A 106 -13.38 -3.33 5.43
CA GLY A 106 -14.25 -2.98 4.32
C GLY A 106 -14.08 -3.97 3.17
N GLY A 107 -14.63 -3.68 2.00
CA GLY A 107 -14.45 -4.50 0.81
C GLY A 107 -14.51 -3.66 -0.47
N GLY A 108 -14.16 -4.27 -1.60
CA GLY A 108 -14.12 -3.58 -2.89
C GLY A 108 -12.97 -2.59 -3.00
N GLY A 109 -13.10 -1.62 -3.90
CA GLY A 109 -12.04 -0.64 -4.22
C GLY A 109 -11.63 0.26 -3.05
N ASP A 110 -12.41 0.31 -1.97
CA ASP A 110 -12.17 1.18 -0.80
C ASP A 110 -11.27 0.56 0.28
N CYS A 111 -10.90 -0.72 0.16
CA CYS A 111 -10.26 -1.49 1.22
C CYS A 111 -8.91 -0.90 1.72
N LEU A 112 -8.10 -0.33 0.82
CA LEU A 112 -6.85 0.35 1.19
C LEU A 112 -7.12 1.53 2.12
N TYR A 113 -7.98 2.45 1.67
CA TYR A 113 -8.30 3.68 2.40
C TYR A 113 -8.93 3.37 3.76
N SER A 114 -9.87 2.43 3.80
CA SER A 114 -10.50 2.00 5.07
C SER A 114 -9.48 1.38 6.04
N SER A 115 -8.53 0.59 5.54
CA SER A 115 -7.47 0.00 6.36
C SER A 115 -6.51 1.04 6.92
N ILE A 116 -6.19 2.08 6.14
CA ILE A 116 -5.36 3.20 6.59
C ILE A 116 -6.09 4.03 7.67
N ILE A 117 -7.33 4.43 7.40
CA ILE A 117 -8.17 5.18 8.35
C ILE A 117 -8.30 4.41 9.67
N SER A 118 -8.54 3.10 9.58
CA SER A 118 -8.69 2.22 10.74
C SER A 118 -7.39 2.03 11.51
N SER A 119 -6.25 1.86 10.82
CA SER A 119 -4.94 1.72 11.45
C SER A 119 -4.52 2.98 12.20
N LEU A 120 -4.68 4.14 11.56
CA LEU A 120 -4.27 5.44 12.10
C LEU A 120 -5.30 6.06 13.07
N ASN A 121 -6.45 5.40 13.27
CA ASN A 121 -7.55 5.87 14.10
C ASN A 121 -8.02 7.29 13.73
N LEU A 122 -8.21 7.53 12.43
CA LEU A 122 -8.58 8.86 11.90
C LEU A 122 -10.08 9.13 12.07
N ASN A 123 -10.51 9.46 13.28
CA ASN A 123 -11.92 9.64 13.64
C ASN A 123 -12.67 10.68 12.79
N ASN A 124 -11.96 11.66 12.24
CA ASN A 124 -12.54 12.75 11.44
C ASN A 124 -12.28 12.58 9.93
N THR A 125 -11.78 11.44 9.47
CA THR A 125 -11.52 11.15 8.06
C THR A 125 -12.34 9.95 7.62
N ASN A 126 -13.17 10.14 6.60
CA ASN A 126 -13.84 9.03 5.92
C ASN A 126 -13.13 8.70 4.60
N VAL A 127 -13.52 7.58 3.98
CA VAL A 127 -12.91 7.10 2.72
C VAL A 127 -12.96 8.16 1.62
N SER A 128 -14.09 8.85 1.45
CA SER A 128 -14.22 9.89 0.44
C SER A 128 -13.23 11.02 0.65
N SER A 129 -13.05 11.49 1.89
CA SER A 129 -12.09 12.56 2.20
C SER A 129 -10.66 12.14 1.95
N LEU A 130 -10.28 10.91 2.31
CA LEU A 130 -8.92 10.42 2.04
C LEU A 130 -8.67 10.23 0.53
N ARG A 131 -9.64 9.65 -0.20
CA ARG A 131 -9.54 9.51 -1.65
C ARG A 131 -9.40 10.87 -2.35
N MET A 132 -10.11 11.90 -1.91
CA MET A 132 -9.95 13.26 -2.43
C MET A 132 -8.52 13.79 -2.20
N LEU A 133 -7.96 13.63 -1.01
CA LEU A 133 -6.58 14.05 -0.72
C LEU A 133 -5.56 13.34 -1.63
N VAL A 134 -5.77 12.05 -1.86
CA VAL A 134 -4.91 11.25 -2.72
C VAL A 134 -5.07 11.65 -4.18
N ALA A 135 -6.31 11.87 -4.64
CA ALA A 135 -6.61 12.36 -5.97
C ALA A 135 -6.00 13.74 -6.24
N ASP A 136 -6.12 14.69 -5.31
CA ASP A 136 -5.47 16.01 -5.35
C ASP A 136 -3.97 15.85 -5.62
N ARG A 137 -3.31 15.00 -4.81
CA ARG A 137 -1.89 14.72 -4.97
C ARG A 137 -1.56 14.11 -6.31
N PHE A 138 -2.36 13.14 -6.79
CA PHE A 138 -2.17 12.49 -8.08
C PHE A 138 -2.26 13.48 -9.24
N VAL A 139 -3.27 14.35 -9.24
CA VAL A 139 -3.50 15.28 -10.34
C VAL A 139 -2.64 16.55 -10.27
N GLY A 140 -1.67 16.59 -9.36
CA GLY A 140 -0.71 17.69 -9.25
C GLY A 140 -1.28 18.93 -8.55
N LEU A 141 -2.35 18.79 -7.78
CA LEU A 141 -2.92 19.86 -6.98
C LEU A 141 -2.27 19.88 -5.59
N ASN A 142 -1.76 21.04 -5.19
CA ASN A 142 -1.20 21.22 -3.87
C ASN A 142 -2.23 21.82 -2.92
N THR A 143 -3.12 20.99 -2.42
CA THR A 143 -4.15 21.43 -1.46
C THR A 143 -3.68 21.34 -0.01
N THR A 144 -2.43 20.92 0.28
CA THR A 144 -2.00 20.71 1.67
C THR A 144 -1.93 21.94 2.56
N SER A 145 -1.85 23.15 2.00
CA SER A 145 -2.03 24.39 2.78
C SER A 145 -3.44 24.53 3.36
N ILE A 146 -4.42 23.85 2.75
CA ILE A 146 -5.84 23.84 3.12
C ILE A 146 -6.14 22.69 4.09
N TYR A 147 -5.38 21.60 4.01
CA TYR A 147 -5.54 20.39 4.80
C TYR A 147 -4.59 20.37 6.00
N SER A 148 -4.92 21.10 7.06
CA SER A 148 -4.19 20.97 8.33
C SER A 148 -4.80 19.85 9.18
N PRO A 149 -4.07 18.77 9.50
CA PRO A 149 -4.61 17.59 10.20
C PRO A 149 -5.12 17.86 11.64
N ASN A 150 -4.85 19.04 12.20
CA ASN A 150 -5.23 19.44 13.57
C ASN A 150 -6.44 20.40 13.65
N LYS A 151 -7.06 20.77 12.53
CA LYS A 151 -8.29 21.59 12.53
C LYS A 151 -9.36 20.82 11.78
N ASN A 152 -10.58 20.76 12.32
CA ASN A 152 -11.75 20.15 11.67
C ASN A 152 -11.79 20.52 10.18
N VAL A 153 -11.31 19.61 9.33
CA VAL A 153 -11.00 19.86 7.94
C VAL A 153 -12.32 19.92 7.16
N LYS A 154 -12.65 21.07 6.57
CA LYS A 154 -13.57 21.11 5.45
C LYS A 154 -12.74 20.80 4.21
N ALA A 155 -12.82 19.55 3.72
CA ALA A 155 -12.25 19.23 2.43
C ALA A 155 -12.83 20.20 1.40
N VAL A 156 -11.93 20.84 0.65
CA VAL A 156 -12.34 21.67 -0.46
C VAL A 156 -12.84 20.71 -1.52
N ASP A 157 -14.16 20.72 -1.70
CA ASP A 157 -14.80 19.95 -2.74
C ASP A 157 -14.48 20.62 -4.07
N ILE A 158 -13.48 20.09 -4.78
CA ILE A 158 -13.06 20.62 -6.08
C ILE A 158 -14.22 20.64 -7.07
N ASN A 159 -15.22 19.77 -6.90
CA ASN A 159 -16.44 19.76 -7.71
C ASN A 159 -17.29 21.03 -7.52
N LYS A 160 -16.99 21.89 -6.53
CA LYS A 160 -17.59 23.21 -6.34
C LYS A 160 -16.79 24.35 -6.96
N ILE A 161 -15.57 24.07 -7.41
CA ILE A 161 -14.69 25.04 -8.08
C ILE A 161 -14.94 25.02 -9.59
N ILE A 162 -15.51 23.95 -10.12
CA ILE A 162 -15.66 23.75 -11.55
C ILE A 162 -17.09 23.31 -11.84
N ASP A 163 -17.70 23.86 -12.87
CA ASP A 163 -19.03 23.45 -13.31
C ASP A 163 -18.99 22.08 -14.01
N ALA A 164 -20.17 21.57 -14.38
CA ALA A 164 -20.28 20.30 -15.11
C ALA A 164 -19.57 20.31 -16.48
N ALA A 165 -19.26 21.50 -17.03
CA ALA A 165 -18.58 21.68 -18.31
C ALA A 165 -17.06 21.88 -18.17
N GLY A 166 -16.51 21.75 -16.95
CA GLY A 166 -15.08 21.91 -16.73
C GLY A 166 -14.63 23.37 -16.65
N ASN A 167 -15.55 24.33 -16.59
CA ASN A 167 -15.21 25.75 -16.43
C ASN A 167 -15.01 26.05 -14.96
N ILE A 168 -13.94 26.78 -14.65
CA ILE A 168 -13.69 27.29 -13.30
C ILE A 168 -14.85 28.22 -12.95
N LEU A 169 -15.65 27.82 -11.97
CA LEU A 169 -16.62 28.66 -11.30
C LEU A 169 -15.82 29.76 -10.62
N SER A 170 -15.80 30.95 -11.25
CA SER A 170 -15.28 32.14 -10.61
C SER A 170 -16.07 32.32 -9.31
N THR A 171 -15.40 32.12 -8.18
CA THR A 171 -15.93 32.44 -6.86
C THR A 171 -15.98 33.96 -6.75
N SER A 172 -16.94 34.58 -7.42
CA SER A 172 -17.39 35.92 -7.06
C SER A 172 -17.86 35.82 -5.61
N ASN A 173 -17.22 36.62 -4.75
CA ASN A 173 -17.43 36.68 -3.30
C ASN A 173 -18.91 36.48 -2.92
N SER A 174 -19.28 35.26 -2.53
CA SER A 174 -20.56 34.97 -1.90
C SER A 174 -20.50 35.48 -0.46
N THR A 175 -20.68 36.78 -0.27
CA THR A 175 -20.79 37.44 1.04
C THR A 175 -22.15 37.26 1.73
N ASN A 176 -23.09 36.50 1.17
CA ASN A 176 -24.44 36.36 1.73
C ASN A 176 -24.71 34.99 2.37
N SER A 177 -23.84 34.58 3.30
CA SER A 177 -24.18 33.55 4.30
C SER A 177 -23.93 34.15 5.68
N THR A 178 -25.01 34.49 6.38
CA THR A 178 -25.11 34.99 7.76
C THR A 178 -24.70 33.95 8.82
N TYR A 179 -23.65 33.17 8.56
CA TYR A 179 -22.97 32.37 9.58
C TYR A 179 -21.77 33.15 10.08
N THR A 180 -21.90 33.72 11.28
CA THR A 180 -20.81 34.31 12.07
C THR A 180 -19.83 33.22 12.49
N GLY A 181 -18.96 32.86 11.56
CA GLY A 181 -17.85 31.94 11.78
C GLY A 181 -16.85 32.11 10.66
N SER A 182 -15.98 33.12 10.84
CA SER A 182 -14.80 33.47 10.03
C SER A 182 -14.48 32.48 8.89
N SER A 183 -15.17 32.60 7.76
CA SER A 183 -14.83 31.89 6.53
C SER A 183 -13.85 32.75 5.76
N SER A 184 -12.56 32.46 5.90
CA SER A 184 -11.53 32.96 4.99
C SER A 184 -11.97 32.65 3.56
N GLY A 185 -12.13 33.71 2.75
CA GLY A 185 -12.52 33.59 1.34
C GLY A 185 -11.60 32.61 0.62
N PHE A 186 -12.22 31.65 -0.06
CA PHE A 186 -11.53 30.61 -0.79
C PHE A 186 -11.13 31.16 -2.17
N ASN A 187 -9.82 31.19 -2.47
CA ASN A 187 -9.31 31.76 -3.70
C ASN A 187 -9.02 30.66 -4.75
N SER A 188 -10.02 30.35 -5.58
CA SER A 188 -9.92 29.34 -6.65
C SER A 188 -8.76 29.57 -7.62
N THR A 189 -8.38 30.83 -7.86
CA THR A 189 -7.21 31.20 -8.66
C THR A 189 -5.88 30.75 -8.07
N GLU A 190 -5.77 30.64 -6.73
CA GLU A 190 -4.53 30.21 -6.07
C GLU A 190 -4.27 28.70 -6.23
N ILE A 191 -5.32 27.89 -6.28
CA ILE A 191 -5.18 26.44 -6.52
C ILE A 191 -4.75 26.18 -7.96
N LEU A 192 -5.36 26.90 -8.90
CA LEU A 192 -5.03 26.77 -10.32
C LEU A 192 -3.63 27.29 -10.63
N SER A 193 -3.20 28.39 -9.99
CA SER A 193 -1.85 28.91 -10.16
C SER A 193 -0.76 27.98 -9.61
N ASN A 194 -1.13 27.07 -8.71
CA ASN A 194 -0.23 26.08 -8.09
C ASN A 194 -0.42 24.66 -8.66
N TRP A 195 -1.22 24.49 -9.72
CA TRP A 195 -1.39 23.20 -10.37
C TRP A 195 -0.15 22.82 -11.17
N ASN A 196 0.37 21.63 -10.92
CA ASN A 196 1.53 21.10 -11.64
C ASN A 196 1.09 20.20 -12.81
N GLU A 197 0.88 20.82 -13.96
CA GLU A 197 0.48 20.15 -15.20
C GLU A 197 1.50 19.08 -15.63
N THR A 198 2.81 19.38 -15.57
CA THR A 198 3.87 18.46 -15.97
C THR A 198 3.78 17.15 -15.19
N ILE A 199 3.67 17.23 -13.87
CA ILE A 199 3.54 16.06 -12.99
C ILE A 199 2.28 15.25 -13.32
N TYR A 200 1.16 15.93 -13.59
CA TYR A 200 -0.08 15.25 -13.98
C TYR A 200 0.10 14.47 -15.29
N LEU A 201 0.67 15.10 -16.32
CA LEU A 201 0.87 14.48 -17.63
C LEU A 201 1.85 13.31 -17.56
N GLU A 202 2.94 13.42 -16.81
CA GLU A 202 3.88 12.32 -16.60
C GLU A 202 3.18 11.08 -16.01
N ARG A 203 2.35 11.27 -14.99
CA ARG A 203 1.60 10.19 -14.34
C ARG A 203 0.55 9.58 -15.26
N MET A 204 -0.16 10.41 -16.02
CA MET A 204 -1.14 9.92 -17.00
C MET A 204 -0.49 9.11 -18.12
N ASN A 205 0.69 9.49 -18.59
CA ASN A 205 1.46 8.71 -19.56
C ASN A 205 1.85 7.33 -18.99
N ILE A 206 2.25 7.26 -17.73
CA ILE A 206 2.54 5.99 -17.04
C ILE A 206 1.27 5.13 -16.98
N LEU A 207 0.14 5.69 -16.53
CA LEU A 207 -1.12 4.95 -16.47
C LEU A 207 -1.61 4.47 -17.85
N ALA A 208 -1.48 5.30 -18.89
CA ALA A 208 -1.80 4.92 -20.26
C ALA A 208 -0.89 3.78 -20.76
N THR A 209 0.38 3.76 -20.34
CA THR A 209 1.30 2.65 -20.65
C THR A 209 0.89 1.38 -19.90
N MET A 210 0.54 1.48 -18.62
CA MET A 210 0.02 0.35 -17.83
C MET A 210 -1.26 -0.23 -18.43
N GLU A 211 -2.15 0.63 -18.95
CA GLU A 211 -3.33 0.20 -19.70
C GLU A 211 -2.97 -0.55 -20.97
N ALA A 212 -2.02 -0.04 -21.76
CA ALA A 212 -1.58 -0.68 -23.00
C ALA A 212 -0.99 -2.08 -22.78
N ILE A 213 -0.37 -2.34 -21.63
CA ILE A 213 0.17 -3.66 -21.25
C ILE A 213 -0.81 -4.54 -20.45
N GLY A 214 -2.03 -4.06 -20.21
CA GLY A 214 -3.08 -4.81 -19.51
C GLY A 214 -2.94 -4.86 -17.98
N GLU A 215 -2.12 -4.00 -17.39
CA GLU A 215 -1.95 -3.90 -15.93
C GLU A 215 -2.95 -2.94 -15.28
N TRP A 216 -3.55 -2.04 -16.07
CA TRP A 216 -4.62 -1.18 -15.58
C TRP A 216 -5.95 -1.93 -15.52
N GLN A 217 -6.57 -1.96 -14.33
CA GLN A 217 -7.77 -2.78 -14.08
C GLN A 217 -9.01 -1.98 -13.70
N ASP A 218 -8.92 -0.65 -13.58
CA ASP A 218 -10.09 0.16 -13.28
C ASP A 218 -11.02 0.29 -14.50
N SER A 219 -12.28 0.59 -14.22
CA SER A 219 -13.34 0.72 -15.23
C SER A 219 -13.21 1.92 -16.19
N TRP A 220 -12.22 2.79 -16.00
CA TRP A 220 -11.99 3.98 -16.82
C TRP A 220 -10.62 3.90 -17.51
N SER A 221 -10.52 4.43 -18.72
CA SER A 221 -9.31 4.39 -19.57
C SER A 221 -8.43 5.65 -19.42
N PRO A 222 -7.20 5.54 -18.87
CA PRO A 222 -6.22 6.63 -18.85
C PRO A 222 -5.84 7.13 -20.25
N ALA A 223 -5.63 6.23 -21.21
CA ALA A 223 -5.27 6.60 -22.58
C ALA A 223 -6.41 7.35 -23.28
N SER A 224 -7.68 6.97 -23.03
CA SER A 224 -8.83 7.69 -23.58
C SER A 224 -8.89 9.12 -23.04
N ILE A 225 -8.72 9.31 -21.73
CA ILE A 225 -8.70 10.65 -21.11
C ILE A 225 -7.53 11.48 -21.64
N LEU A 226 -6.35 10.89 -21.79
CA LEU A 226 -5.15 11.60 -22.23
C LEU A 226 -5.26 12.07 -23.69
N ASN A 227 -5.84 11.26 -24.58
CA ASN A 227 -5.75 11.46 -26.03
C ASN A 227 -7.02 12.00 -26.71
N ASN A 228 -8.13 12.16 -25.98
CA ASN A 228 -9.39 12.67 -26.55
C ASN A 228 -9.83 13.97 -25.87
N ASP A 229 -10.70 14.69 -26.57
CA ASP A 229 -11.31 15.93 -26.08
C ASP A 229 -12.70 15.70 -25.47
N PHE A 230 -13.28 14.51 -25.64
CA PHE A 230 -14.60 14.17 -25.10
C PHE A 230 -14.62 12.72 -24.62
N VAL A 231 -14.86 12.52 -23.31
CA VAL A 231 -14.80 11.19 -22.67
C VAL A 231 -15.92 11.07 -21.64
N TYR A 232 -16.61 9.93 -21.62
CA TYR A 232 -17.75 9.65 -20.71
C TYR A 232 -18.85 10.73 -20.70
N GLY A 233 -19.09 11.39 -21.83
CA GLY A 233 -20.09 12.47 -21.91
C GLY A 233 -19.60 13.83 -21.38
N VAL A 234 -18.30 13.99 -21.14
CA VAL A 234 -17.68 15.20 -20.57
C VAL A 234 -16.64 15.75 -21.54
N ASP A 235 -16.66 17.07 -21.76
CA ASP A 235 -15.60 17.80 -22.45
C ASP A 235 -14.33 17.84 -21.58
N VAL A 236 -13.26 17.29 -22.14
CA VAL A 236 -11.91 17.24 -21.56
C VAL A 236 -10.85 17.79 -22.52
N SER A 237 -11.23 18.72 -23.40
CA SER A 237 -10.37 19.35 -24.40
C SER A 237 -9.11 20.06 -23.86
N THR A 238 -9.01 20.29 -22.55
CA THR A 238 -7.82 20.88 -21.92
C THR A 238 -7.25 19.95 -20.85
N ASN A 239 -5.94 20.03 -20.62
CA ASN A 239 -5.27 19.17 -19.63
C ASN A 239 -5.80 19.37 -18.21
N ILE A 240 -6.23 20.58 -17.85
CA ILE A 240 -6.85 20.83 -16.55
C ILE A 240 -8.23 20.14 -16.45
N LYS A 241 -9.03 20.12 -17.53
CA LYS A 241 -10.31 19.38 -17.55
C LYS A 241 -10.08 17.87 -17.45
N LYS A 242 -9.06 17.34 -18.14
CA LYS A 242 -8.62 15.94 -18.00
C LYS A 242 -8.23 15.63 -16.55
N ALA A 243 -7.44 16.50 -15.91
CA ALA A 243 -7.05 16.36 -14.52
C ALA A 243 -8.27 16.32 -13.58
N PHE A 244 -9.26 17.17 -13.79
CA PHE A 244 -10.48 17.15 -12.98
C PHE A 244 -11.33 15.89 -13.19
N LEU A 245 -11.44 15.38 -14.42
CA LEU A 245 -12.10 14.11 -14.66
C LEU A 245 -11.40 12.97 -13.92
N VAL A 246 -10.06 12.90 -14.00
CA VAL A 246 -9.26 11.90 -13.27
C VAL A 246 -9.44 12.06 -11.75
N HIS A 247 -9.38 13.29 -11.24
CA HIS A 247 -9.64 13.54 -9.82
C HIS A 247 -11.01 12.99 -9.40
N LYS A 248 -12.07 13.26 -10.17
CA LYS A 248 -13.42 12.76 -9.90
C LYS A 248 -13.48 11.23 -9.90
N LEU A 249 -12.79 10.57 -10.82
CA LEU A 249 -12.76 9.11 -10.91
C LEU A 249 -12.01 8.47 -9.73
N LEU A 250 -10.85 9.01 -9.35
CA LEU A 250 -10.05 8.52 -8.22
C LEU A 250 -10.71 8.81 -6.86
N SER A 251 -11.33 9.99 -6.71
CA SER A 251 -11.94 10.44 -5.46
C SER A 251 -13.26 9.71 -5.13
N LYS A 252 -13.92 9.13 -6.13
CA LYS A 252 -15.23 8.48 -5.99
C LYS A 252 -15.10 7.15 -5.20
N PRO A 253 -15.80 7.01 -4.06
CA PRO A 253 -15.84 5.74 -3.33
C PRO A 253 -16.44 4.58 -4.13
N GLY A 254 -16.19 3.36 -3.66
CA GLY A 254 -16.64 2.11 -4.27
C GLY A 254 -15.62 1.53 -5.25
N ASN A 255 -16.11 0.87 -6.30
CA ASN A 255 -15.29 0.11 -7.24
C ASN A 255 -14.84 0.91 -8.47
N THR A 256 -14.88 2.25 -8.41
CA THR A 256 -14.43 3.11 -9.52
C THR A 256 -12.91 3.05 -9.67
N HIS A 257 -12.21 2.96 -8.53
CA HIS A 257 -10.77 2.90 -8.46
C HIS A 257 -10.34 1.99 -7.30
N TRP A 258 -9.44 1.05 -7.55
CA TRP A 258 -8.84 0.20 -6.55
C TRP A 258 -7.47 0.75 -6.15
N GLY A 259 -7.29 1.01 -4.85
CA GLY A 259 -6.06 1.62 -4.34
C GLY A 259 -4.82 0.82 -4.74
N ASN A 260 -3.81 1.52 -5.22
CA ASN A 260 -2.57 0.97 -5.75
C ASN A 260 -1.33 1.62 -5.10
N GLU A 261 -0.16 1.38 -5.67
CA GLU A 261 1.11 1.85 -5.10
C GLU A 261 1.27 3.37 -5.10
N TRP A 262 0.64 4.08 -6.04
CA TRP A 262 0.59 5.54 -6.06
C TRP A 262 -0.22 6.06 -4.87
N ASP A 263 -1.38 5.47 -4.59
CA ASP A 263 -2.19 5.83 -3.43
C ASP A 263 -1.41 5.66 -2.14
N VAL A 264 -0.72 4.54 -1.99
CA VAL A 264 0.15 4.27 -0.84
C VAL A 264 1.19 5.38 -0.68
N ASN A 265 1.92 5.72 -1.75
CA ASN A 265 2.93 6.77 -1.73
C ASN A 265 2.35 8.15 -1.33
N TYR A 266 1.18 8.51 -1.82
CA TYR A 266 0.54 9.77 -1.42
C TYR A 266 0.05 9.74 0.03
N ILE A 267 -0.52 8.61 0.48
CA ILE A 267 -0.94 8.42 1.87
C ILE A 267 0.26 8.56 2.81
N GLU A 268 1.41 7.96 2.46
CA GLU A 268 2.68 8.10 3.19
C GLU A 268 3.08 9.58 3.33
N SER A 269 2.96 10.36 2.26
CA SER A 269 3.22 11.80 2.25
C SER A 269 2.21 12.61 3.08
N ILE A 270 0.92 12.33 2.93
CA ILE A 270 -0.18 13.06 3.58
C ILE A 270 -0.11 12.94 5.11
N TYR A 271 0.15 11.74 5.63
CA TYR A 271 0.14 11.48 7.07
C TYR A 271 1.52 11.38 7.70
N ASP A 272 2.58 11.60 6.92
CA ASP A 272 3.98 11.47 7.33
C ASP A 272 4.29 10.10 7.96
N VAL A 273 3.86 9.05 7.26
CA VAL A 273 3.99 7.65 7.66
C VAL A 273 4.72 6.83 6.61
N LYS A 274 5.26 5.68 7.02
CA LYS A 274 5.67 4.59 6.13
C LYS A 274 4.61 3.48 6.18
N VAL A 275 4.09 3.06 5.05
CA VAL A 275 3.16 1.93 4.96
C VAL A 275 3.97 0.68 4.59
N ILE A 276 3.93 -0.33 5.45
CA ILE A 276 4.54 -1.64 5.21
C ILE A 276 3.42 -2.63 4.96
N ILE A 277 3.49 -3.32 3.81
CA ILE A 277 2.43 -4.22 3.35
C ILE A 277 2.95 -5.66 3.39
N LEU A 278 2.30 -6.51 4.19
CA LEU A 278 2.56 -7.94 4.28
C LEU A 278 1.83 -8.65 3.14
N TRP A 279 2.55 -9.20 2.17
CA TRP A 279 1.96 -9.92 1.05
C TRP A 279 1.55 -11.34 1.46
N LYS A 280 0.24 -11.61 1.49
CA LYS A 280 -0.33 -12.86 2.01
C LYS A 280 0.30 -14.11 1.43
N ASN A 281 0.30 -14.25 0.10
CA ASN A 281 0.67 -15.51 -0.54
C ASN A 281 2.19 -15.68 -0.71
N ARG A 282 2.94 -14.59 -0.79
CA ARG A 282 4.40 -14.65 -0.95
C ARG A 282 5.16 -14.71 0.36
N GLY A 283 4.57 -14.21 1.45
CA GLY A 283 5.22 -14.21 2.76
C GLY A 283 6.47 -13.31 2.82
N ILE A 284 6.55 -12.29 1.96
CA ILE A 284 7.55 -11.22 1.91
C ILE A 284 6.82 -9.87 1.91
N PHE A 285 7.50 -8.78 2.27
CA PHE A 285 6.87 -7.46 2.14
C PHE A 285 6.60 -7.12 0.66
N TYR A 286 5.41 -6.59 0.40
CA TYR A 286 5.01 -6.13 -0.93
C TYR A 286 5.84 -4.87 -1.28
N PRO A 287 6.44 -4.79 -2.48
CA PRO A 287 7.22 -3.63 -2.90
C PRO A 287 6.30 -2.41 -3.02
N THR A 288 6.74 -1.25 -2.56
CA THR A 288 5.98 0.00 -2.75
C THR A 288 6.85 1.02 -3.45
N LEU A 289 6.24 1.86 -4.30
CA LEU A 289 6.93 2.96 -4.99
C LEU A 289 7.60 3.96 -4.03
N GLY A 290 7.12 4.07 -2.80
CA GLY A 290 7.55 5.08 -1.84
C GLY A 290 8.87 4.75 -1.15
N ASN A 291 9.94 5.48 -1.45
CA ASN A 291 11.13 5.56 -0.59
C ASN A 291 10.99 6.67 0.46
N LYS A 292 9.78 6.85 1.03
CA LYS A 292 9.51 7.92 2.00
C LYS A 292 10.54 7.86 3.13
N GLN A 293 11.40 8.86 3.18
CA GLN A 293 12.32 9.09 4.28
C GLN A 293 11.71 10.11 5.25
N GLY A 294 12.24 10.13 6.48
CA GLY A 294 11.83 11.07 7.51
C GLY A 294 10.38 10.93 7.99
N PHE A 295 9.77 9.74 7.82
CA PHE A 295 8.45 9.44 8.39
C PHE A 295 8.51 9.39 9.92
N LYS A 296 7.39 9.68 10.59
CA LYS A 296 7.27 9.60 12.06
C LYS A 296 6.77 8.26 12.53
N ARG A 297 5.89 7.63 11.74
CA ARG A 297 5.20 6.39 12.12
C ARG A 297 5.23 5.38 11.00
N ILE A 298 5.11 4.11 11.37
CA ILE A 298 4.94 2.98 10.47
C ILE A 298 3.53 2.43 10.64
N VAL A 299 2.84 2.16 9.53
CA VAL A 299 1.53 1.52 9.46
C VAL A 299 1.69 0.15 8.82
N LEU A 300 1.07 -0.88 9.41
CA LEU A 300 1.11 -2.24 8.90
C LEU A 300 -0.21 -2.63 8.21
N ILE A 301 -0.09 -3.09 6.97
CA ILE A 301 -1.22 -3.52 6.13
C ILE A 301 -0.98 -4.94 5.65
N TYR A 302 -2.05 -5.69 5.42
CA TYR A 302 -2.04 -7.03 4.86
C TYR A 302 -2.66 -6.97 3.46
N TYR A 303 -2.03 -7.61 2.48
CA TYR A 303 -2.54 -7.64 1.11
C TYR A 303 -2.80 -9.07 0.65
N ASP A 304 -4.04 -9.34 0.26
CA ASP A 304 -4.50 -10.57 -0.37
C ASP A 304 -4.60 -10.38 -1.88
N ASP A 305 -3.55 -10.76 -2.59
CA ASP A 305 -3.42 -10.63 -4.05
C ASP A 305 -4.38 -11.52 -4.84
N TYR A 306 -4.94 -12.57 -4.22
CA TYR A 306 -5.92 -13.42 -4.92
C TYR A 306 -7.25 -12.69 -5.16
N ILE A 307 -7.62 -11.78 -4.25
CA ILE A 307 -8.87 -11.01 -4.32
C ILE A 307 -8.64 -9.49 -4.40
N GLY A 308 -7.39 -9.04 -4.48
CA GLY A 308 -7.03 -7.63 -4.50
C GLY A 308 -7.45 -6.86 -3.24
N HIS A 309 -7.32 -7.45 -2.05
CA HIS A 309 -7.92 -6.90 -0.83
C HIS A 309 -6.89 -6.46 0.21
N PHE A 310 -7.03 -5.24 0.73
CA PHE A 310 -6.20 -4.67 1.79
C PHE A 310 -6.89 -4.73 3.16
N GLN A 311 -6.12 -5.08 4.19
CA GLN A 311 -6.61 -5.27 5.56
C GLN A 311 -5.60 -4.72 6.57
N VAL A 312 -6.03 -4.45 7.80
CA VAL A 312 -5.13 -3.95 8.86
C VAL A 312 -4.33 -5.09 9.44
N VAL A 313 -3.03 -4.91 9.70
CA VAL A 313 -2.20 -5.87 10.45
C VAL A 313 -2.01 -5.44 11.89
N GLY A 314 -2.17 -6.38 12.81
CA GLY A 314 -1.91 -6.19 14.23
C GLY A 314 -0.82 -7.15 14.70
N ILE A 315 0.17 -6.62 15.42
CA ILE A 315 1.26 -7.41 16.02
C ILE A 315 1.14 -7.35 17.54
N LYS A 316 1.39 -8.50 18.19
CA LYS A 316 1.43 -8.64 19.64
C LYS A 316 2.55 -9.55 20.09
N LYS A 317 3.21 -9.25 21.22
CA LYS A 317 4.19 -10.17 21.82
C LYS A 317 3.48 -11.38 22.44
N MET A 318 3.99 -12.59 22.22
CA MET A 318 3.37 -13.81 22.75
C MET A 318 3.48 -13.94 24.27
N ASN A 319 4.43 -13.25 24.91
CA ASN A 319 4.57 -13.21 26.36
C ASN A 319 3.83 -12.03 27.01
N SER A 320 3.17 -11.17 26.24
CA SER A 320 2.41 -10.06 26.81
C SER A 320 1.05 -10.54 27.32
N SER A 321 0.48 -9.78 28.25
CA SER A 321 -0.85 -10.07 28.81
C SER A 321 -1.88 -10.27 27.70
N PHE A 322 -2.83 -11.19 27.89
CA PHE A 322 -3.96 -11.38 26.98
C PHE A 322 -4.75 -10.09 26.72
N ARG A 323 -4.77 -9.16 27.68
CA ARG A 323 -5.43 -7.86 27.56
C ARG A 323 -4.62 -6.80 26.80
N SER A 324 -3.34 -7.05 26.50
CA SER A 324 -2.54 -6.10 25.71
C SER A 324 -3.06 -6.00 24.28
N ASP A 325 -3.05 -4.79 23.75
CA ASP A 325 -3.59 -4.47 22.43
C ASP A 325 -2.71 -5.02 21.30
N LEU A 326 -3.36 -5.25 20.16
CA LEU A 326 -2.69 -5.49 18.87
C LEU A 326 -2.25 -4.14 18.31
N LEU A 327 -0.95 -3.99 18.05
CA LEU A 327 -0.39 -2.76 17.51
C LEU A 327 -0.34 -2.84 15.99
N SER A 328 -1.00 -1.89 15.33
CA SER A 328 -1.01 -1.74 13.86
C SER A 328 -0.15 -0.57 13.39
N VAL A 329 0.23 0.30 14.33
CA VAL A 329 1.02 1.51 14.10
C VAL A 329 2.15 1.57 15.12
N PHE A 330 3.33 1.96 14.66
CA PHE A 330 4.52 2.14 15.50
C PHE A 330 5.09 3.52 15.27
N GLU A 331 5.50 4.22 16.33
CA GLU A 331 6.45 5.32 16.20
C GLU A 331 7.78 4.77 15.65
N LYS A 332 8.46 5.55 14.81
CA LYS A 332 9.70 5.14 14.12
C LYS A 332 10.74 4.59 15.09
N GLU A 333 10.86 5.19 16.27
CA GLU A 333 11.84 4.81 17.30
C GLU A 333 11.41 3.55 18.08
N ARG A 334 10.14 3.15 17.99
CA ARG A 334 9.54 2.03 18.72
C ARG A 334 9.25 0.81 17.85
N VAL A 335 9.73 0.82 16.61
CA VAL A 335 9.59 -0.30 15.67
C VAL A 335 10.35 -1.51 16.22
N PRO A 336 9.73 -2.70 16.34
CA PRO A 336 10.41 -3.90 16.79
C PRO A 336 11.63 -4.24 15.94
N THR A 337 12.77 -4.58 16.56
CA THR A 337 13.99 -4.99 15.83
C THR A 337 13.75 -6.17 14.90
N SER A 338 12.83 -7.07 15.26
CA SER A 338 12.41 -8.19 14.41
C SER A 338 11.74 -7.72 13.12
N LEU A 339 10.90 -6.69 13.19
CA LEU A 339 10.24 -6.10 12.03
C LEU A 339 11.27 -5.37 11.15
N LYS A 340 12.17 -4.58 11.75
CA LYS A 340 13.29 -3.95 11.03
C LYS A 340 14.14 -4.97 10.27
N LYS A 341 14.53 -6.05 10.95
CA LYS A 341 15.33 -7.13 10.35
C LYS A 341 14.58 -7.80 9.19
N LEU A 342 13.32 -8.23 9.41
CA LEU A 342 12.51 -8.84 8.36
C LEU A 342 12.37 -7.93 7.14
N TYR A 343 12.17 -6.63 7.37
CA TYR A 343 11.99 -5.65 6.30
C TYR A 343 13.28 -5.46 5.50
N LYS A 344 14.42 -5.32 6.19
CA LYS A 344 15.73 -5.26 5.56
C LYS A 344 16.04 -6.52 4.75
N ASP A 345 15.77 -7.69 5.31
CA ASP A 345 16.01 -8.98 4.65
C ASP A 345 15.20 -9.11 3.34
N ASP A 346 13.96 -8.61 3.31
CA ASP A 346 13.08 -8.74 2.14
C ASP A 346 13.25 -7.62 1.10
N THR A 347 13.60 -6.40 1.54
CA THR A 347 13.57 -5.20 0.68
C THR A 347 14.95 -4.59 0.43
N SER A 348 15.98 -5.06 1.15
CA SER A 348 17.31 -4.42 1.24
C SER A 348 17.32 -2.98 1.76
N ASN A 349 16.18 -2.45 2.23
CA ASN A 349 16.04 -1.10 2.75
C ASN A 349 16.00 -1.09 4.28
N ASP A 350 16.52 -0.01 4.86
CA ASP A 350 16.42 0.24 6.30
C ASP A 350 15.14 1.02 6.65
N LEU A 351 14.62 0.78 7.86
CA LEU A 351 13.50 1.55 8.44
C LEU A 351 13.99 2.68 9.36
N GLU A 352 15.25 3.09 9.23
CA GLU A 352 15.95 4.04 10.12
C GLU A 352 15.95 5.49 9.64
#